data_AF-A0A7I8IPP3-F1
#
_entry.id   AF-A0A7I8IPP3-F1
#
_cell.length_a   1.000
_cell.length_b   1.000
_cell.length_c   1.000
_cell.angle_alpha   90.00
_cell.angle_beta   90.00
_cell.angle_gamma   90.00
#
_symmetry.space_group_name_H-M   'P 1'
#
loop_
_entity.id
_entity.type
_entity.pdbx_description
1 polymer ?
#
loop_
_entity_poly.entity_id
_entity_poly.type
_entity_poly.pdbx_seq_one_letter_code
_entity_poly.pdbx_strand_id
1 'polypeptide(L)'
;MAATSPGNTVQVALSPPVFLRKPESLSGTSLLLFLSLPPRLDDEQEYMCHAISEKPPPLSKKVSSDTHSIVFYEALCRTDDDAATVAEGTQVMVSVGYNGSECGIPVVFTPEGTSESDGQGESAEEKGVNKRVAKIKAMLRSSSQPQRRRRPQFPSSLKWIEENQLPDGSWGDGELFIAHDRLMNTLACVIALKSWGVCPDRSQRGISFLWANMKRLDEEDLELMPIGFEVAFPSLVEMARSLDLDVPLDSPALEEIYARKSLKLKRIPKDLLHEVPTTLLHSLEGMGGLDWEKILRLQCADGSLLFSPSSTAFALMCTGDIKCFDYLQRIVRRFNGGVPNVYPVDLFERLWAVDRLERLGISRYFLEEIRRCLDYVYEYWTSDGISWARSSRVQDVDDTSMGFRLLRLHGYDVSPDVFLHFEKDGEFFCLPGQLTQAITGMYNLNRAAQVSYPGEEILQVAKSFSNEYLRERRALDKLSDKWIITKDLPGSLPRVEARFYLEQYGGDHDVWIGKTLYR
;
A
#
# COMPACT_ATOMS: atom_id res chain seq x y z
N MET A 1 20.95 -18.03 -68.65
CA MET A 1 20.22 -16.78 -68.95
C MET A 1 19.62 -16.27 -67.65
N ALA A 2 19.91 -15.01 -67.32
CA ALA A 2 19.29 -14.08 -66.34
C ALA A 2 18.91 -14.64 -64.95
N ALA A 3 19.54 -14.30 -63.82
CA ALA A 3 19.99 -13.02 -63.23
C ALA A 3 18.85 -12.08 -62.72
N THR A 4 18.79 -11.96 -61.38
CA THR A 4 18.38 -10.81 -60.51
C THR A 4 16.94 -10.28 -60.59
N SER A 5 16.21 -10.13 -59.48
CA SER A 5 16.47 -9.11 -58.44
C SER A 5 16.00 -9.47 -57.01
N PRO A 6 16.68 -8.96 -55.96
CA PRO A 6 16.25 -9.00 -54.55
C PRO A 6 15.55 -7.68 -54.15
N GLY A 7 14.49 -7.75 -53.33
CA GLY A 7 13.87 -6.53 -52.81
C GLY A 7 12.56 -6.73 -52.08
N ASN A 8 12.65 -6.93 -50.76
CA ASN A 8 11.89 -6.22 -49.71
C ASN A 8 11.94 -7.04 -48.41
N THR A 9 13.04 -6.89 -47.68
CA THR A 9 13.05 -7.20 -46.24
C THR A 9 12.28 -6.08 -45.55
N VAL A 10 11.05 -6.35 -45.12
CA VAL A 10 10.37 -5.48 -44.16
C VAL A 10 11.04 -5.71 -42.83
N GLN A 11 11.97 -4.83 -42.44
CA GLN A 11 12.34 -4.70 -41.03
C GLN A 11 11.14 -4.10 -40.30
N VAL A 12 10.33 -4.96 -39.68
CA VAL A 12 9.48 -4.51 -38.58
C VAL A 12 10.39 -4.32 -37.40
N ALA A 13 10.78 -3.07 -37.14
CA ALA A 13 11.28 -2.70 -35.82
C ALA A 13 10.12 -2.90 -34.84
N LEU A 14 10.08 -4.06 -34.18
CA LEU A 14 9.26 -4.23 -33.00
C LEU A 14 9.92 -3.41 -31.90
N SER A 15 9.38 -2.23 -31.65
CA SER A 15 9.57 -1.54 -30.38
C SER A 15 9.30 -2.53 -29.25
N PRO A 16 10.08 -2.49 -28.14
CA PRO A 16 9.80 -3.34 -26.99
C PRO A 16 8.32 -3.20 -26.61
N PRO A 17 7.63 -4.30 -26.23
CA PRO A 17 6.22 -4.24 -25.92
C PRO A 17 6.01 -3.23 -24.80
N VAL A 18 5.46 -2.07 -25.17
CA VAL A 18 4.88 -1.11 -24.23
C VAL A 18 3.54 -1.71 -23.82
N PHE A 19 3.57 -2.75 -22.97
CA PHE A 19 2.43 -3.11 -22.13
C PHE A 19 2.34 -2.12 -20.98
N LEU A 20 2.20 -0.85 -21.32
CA LEU A 20 1.72 0.22 -20.46
C LEU A 20 1.02 1.18 -21.42
N ARG A 21 -0.23 0.86 -21.80
CA ARG A 21 -1.17 1.96 -22.02
C ARG A 21 -1.13 2.77 -20.73
N LYS A 22 -0.99 4.10 -20.84
CA LYS A 22 -1.37 4.96 -19.72
C LYS A 22 -2.75 4.48 -19.28
N PRO A 23 -2.98 4.18 -18.00
CA PRO A 23 -4.33 3.88 -17.55
C PRO A 23 -5.14 5.17 -17.79
N GLU A 24 -5.93 5.17 -18.87
CA GLU A 24 -6.87 6.25 -19.21
C GLU A 24 -8.06 6.26 -18.25
N SER A 25 -8.20 5.20 -17.45
CA SER A 25 -9.09 5.08 -16.30
C SER A 25 -8.34 4.42 -15.13
N LEU A 26 -7.54 5.20 -14.39
CA LEU A 26 -7.28 4.85 -12.99
C LEU A 26 -8.57 5.11 -12.22
N SER A 27 -9.48 4.14 -12.19
CA SER A 27 -10.36 4.04 -11.02
C SER A 27 -9.51 3.51 -9.88
N GLY A 28 -9.55 4.24 -8.79
CA GLY A 28 -8.42 4.33 -7.88
C GLY A 28 -8.34 5.75 -7.39
N THR A 29 -9.51 6.31 -7.10
CA THR A 29 -9.61 7.47 -6.29
C THR A 29 -8.80 7.23 -5.05
N SER A 30 -7.86 8.15 -4.89
CA SER A 30 -6.90 8.08 -3.84
C SER A 30 -7.68 8.22 -2.52
N LEU A 31 -7.72 7.15 -1.75
CA LEU A 31 -7.76 7.23 -0.28
C LEU A 31 -6.43 7.84 0.14
N LEU A 32 -6.27 9.11 -0.26
CA LEU A 32 -5.03 9.86 -0.26
C LEU A 32 -4.40 9.67 1.08
N LEU A 33 -3.15 9.24 1.05
CA LEU A 33 -2.08 9.76 1.87
C LEU A 33 -2.58 10.80 2.90
N PHE A 34 -3.14 10.35 4.04
CA PHE A 34 -4.22 11.08 4.75
C PHE A 34 -3.86 12.46 5.27
N LEU A 35 -2.60 12.85 5.18
CA LEU A 35 -2.16 14.21 5.38
C LEU A 35 -1.11 14.52 4.32
N SER A 36 -1.58 14.93 3.15
CA SER A 36 -1.21 16.30 2.86
C SER A 36 -1.89 17.10 4.00
N LEU A 37 -1.20 17.35 5.11
CA LEU A 37 -1.53 18.39 6.10
C LEU A 37 -0.25 18.76 6.85
N PRO A 38 -0.16 19.97 7.41
CA PRO A 38 0.87 20.36 8.35
C PRO A 38 0.74 19.64 9.70
N PRO A 39 1.73 19.73 10.61
CA PRO A 39 1.66 19.02 11.89
C PRO A 39 0.49 19.51 12.76
N ARG A 40 -0.11 18.57 13.49
CA ARG A 40 -1.04 18.82 14.60
C ARG A 40 -0.45 19.89 15.53
N LEU A 41 -1.30 20.83 15.93
CA LEU A 41 -1.10 21.62 17.14
C LEU A 41 -1.51 20.70 18.28
N ASP A 42 -0.54 19.99 18.85
CA ASP A 42 -0.56 19.71 20.28
C ASP A 42 0.67 20.43 20.82
N ASP A 43 0.42 21.41 21.68
CA ASP A 43 1.46 22.05 22.48
C ASP A 43 2.17 20.98 23.32
N GLU A 44 3.49 21.12 23.41
CA GLU A 44 4.43 20.32 24.23
C GLU A 44 4.78 18.90 23.75
N GLN A 45 5.76 18.81 22.84
CA GLN A 45 6.84 17.82 22.95
C GLN A 45 8.09 18.33 22.21
N GLU A 46 9.04 18.88 22.96
CA GLU A 46 10.38 19.21 22.48
C GLU A 46 11.14 17.93 22.09
N TYR A 47 11.64 17.86 20.85
CA TYR A 47 12.67 16.90 20.48
C TYR A 47 13.91 17.63 19.93
N MET A 48 14.95 17.58 20.77
CA MET A 48 16.41 17.60 20.58
C MET A 48 17.01 18.16 19.27
N CYS A 49 17.83 19.20 19.42
CA CYS A 49 18.72 19.76 18.39
C CYS A 49 20.02 18.95 18.26
N HIS A 50 20.47 18.66 17.04
CA HIS A 50 21.81 18.09 16.78
C HIS A 50 22.86 19.18 16.49
N ALA A 51 24.08 18.91 16.96
CA ALA A 51 25.23 19.80 16.97
C ALA A 51 25.76 20.17 15.57
N ILE A 52 26.21 21.41 15.43
CA ILE A 52 26.92 21.95 14.26
C ILE A 52 28.42 21.94 14.60
N SER A 53 29.25 21.34 13.75
CA SER A 53 30.70 21.56 13.79
C SER A 53 31.11 22.52 12.68
N GLU A 54 31.76 23.62 13.06
CA GLU A 54 32.22 24.68 12.18
C GLU A 54 33.63 24.42 11.62
N LYS A 55 33.73 24.56 10.29
CA LYS A 55 34.89 24.85 9.42
C LYS A 55 35.57 23.68 8.66
N PRO A 56 35.78 23.83 7.34
CA PRO A 56 36.64 22.94 6.55
C PRO A 56 38.13 23.29 6.74
N PRO A 57 39.05 22.31 6.62
CA PRO A 57 40.49 22.59 6.56
C PRO A 57 40.88 23.22 5.20
N PRO A 58 42.01 23.93 5.10
CA PRO A 58 42.37 24.66 3.89
C PRO A 58 42.73 23.69 2.76
N LEU A 59 41.99 23.77 1.65
CA LEU A 59 42.30 23.08 0.40
C LEU A 59 43.58 23.66 -0.20
N SER A 60 44.65 22.85 -0.25
CA SER A 60 45.72 23.06 -1.21
C SER A 60 45.59 22.02 -2.33
N LYS A 61 45.54 22.55 -3.56
CA LYS A 61 45.52 21.91 -4.89
C LYS A 61 44.13 21.67 -5.52
N LYS A 62 43.97 22.38 -6.65
CA LYS A 62 42.88 22.39 -7.62
C LYS A 62 42.56 20.99 -8.14
N VAL A 63 41.29 20.59 -8.08
CA VAL A 63 40.62 19.77 -9.09
C VAL A 63 39.21 20.35 -9.30
N SER A 64 38.77 20.31 -10.54
CA SER A 64 37.64 21.03 -11.13
C SER A 64 36.26 20.59 -10.62
N SER A 65 35.29 21.43 -10.97
CA SER A 65 33.88 21.45 -10.60
C SER A 65 33.08 20.18 -10.91
N ASP A 66 31.94 20.09 -10.19
CA ASP A 66 30.70 19.38 -10.53
C ASP A 66 30.51 17.95 -10.01
N THR A 67 30.22 17.81 -8.72
CA THR A 67 29.05 17.08 -8.16
C THR A 67 29.10 17.12 -6.62
N HIS A 68 28.08 17.70 -5.98
CA HIS A 68 27.89 17.59 -4.52
C HIS A 68 26.99 16.39 -4.23
N SER A 69 27.58 15.28 -3.80
CA SER A 69 26.85 14.12 -3.28
C SER A 69 27.26 13.92 -1.82
N ILE A 70 26.39 14.30 -0.89
CA ILE A 70 26.53 13.96 0.53
C ILE A 70 25.97 12.54 0.68
N VAL A 71 26.83 11.58 1.00
CA VAL A 71 26.45 10.21 1.35
C VAL A 71 26.48 10.10 2.87
N PHE A 72 25.33 9.81 3.49
CA PHE A 72 25.25 9.47 4.91
C PHE A 72 25.45 7.96 5.06
N TYR A 73 26.40 7.56 5.90
CA TYR A 73 26.50 6.19 6.41
C TYR A 73 26.00 6.19 7.86
N GLU A 74 25.04 5.32 8.16
CA GLU A 74 24.59 5.03 9.51
C GLU A 74 25.45 3.87 10.05
N ALA A 75 26.26 4.12 11.07
CA ALA A 75 27.04 3.08 11.74
C ALA A 75 26.22 2.48 12.88
N LEU A 76 25.65 1.29 12.66
CA LEU A 76 25.07 0.45 13.71
C LEU A 76 26.20 -0.23 14.49
N CYS A 77 26.46 0.20 15.72
CA CYS A 77 27.17 -0.64 16.67
C CYS A 77 26.17 -1.58 17.34
N ARG A 78 26.15 -2.85 16.93
CA ARG A 78 25.69 -3.96 17.76
C ARG A 78 26.84 -4.39 18.66
N THR A 79 26.58 -4.54 19.95
CA THR A 79 27.36 -5.45 20.80
C THR A 79 26.44 -6.58 21.21
N ASP A 80 26.79 -7.79 20.79
CA ASP A 80 26.26 -9.02 21.34
C ASP A 80 26.82 -9.20 22.76
N ASP A 81 26.00 -9.80 23.61
CA ASP A 81 26.24 -10.23 25.00
C ASP A 81 26.10 -9.22 26.16
N ASP A 82 25.47 -9.76 27.20
CA ASP A 82 25.06 -9.14 28.46
C ASP A 82 26.19 -8.45 29.24
N ALA A 83 25.88 -7.29 29.81
CA ALA A 83 26.59 -6.61 30.90
C ALA A 83 28.09 -6.31 30.67
N ALA A 84 28.38 -5.22 29.96
CA ALA A 84 29.63 -4.48 30.12
C ALA A 84 29.37 -2.96 30.10
N THR A 85 29.48 -2.33 31.26
CA THR A 85 29.43 -0.88 31.44
C THR A 85 30.69 -0.27 30.83
N VAL A 86 30.56 0.54 29.77
CA VAL A 86 31.69 1.30 29.22
C VAL A 86 32.08 2.37 30.23
N ALA A 87 33.33 2.34 30.71
CA ALA A 87 33.81 3.30 31.71
C ALA A 87 33.86 4.73 31.16
N GLU A 88 33.56 5.71 32.01
CA GLU A 88 33.58 7.14 31.69
C GLU A 88 34.97 7.57 31.18
N GLY A 89 35.01 8.28 30.04
CA GLY A 89 36.27 8.69 29.40
C GLY A 89 36.89 7.68 28.41
N THR A 90 36.21 6.57 28.09
CA THR A 90 36.70 5.62 27.08
C THR A 90 36.74 6.26 25.69
N GLN A 91 37.94 6.35 25.10
CA GLN A 91 38.14 6.75 23.70
C GLN A 91 37.91 5.55 22.78
N VAL A 92 36.96 5.66 21.86
CA VAL A 92 36.76 4.67 20.80
C VAL A 92 37.26 5.25 19.49
N MET A 93 38.16 4.52 18.82
CA MET A 93 38.70 4.87 17.51
C MET A 93 37.76 4.35 16.43
N VAL A 94 37.15 5.25 15.66
CA VAL A 94 36.33 4.88 14.49
C VAL A 94 37.20 5.04 13.24
N SER A 95 37.47 3.92 12.57
CA SER A 95 38.21 3.90 11.30
C SER A 95 37.25 4.12 10.14
N VAL A 96 37.51 5.12 9.31
CA VAL A 96 36.76 5.32 8.06
C VAL A 96 37.71 5.16 6.88
N GLY A 97 37.45 4.16 6.04
CA GLY A 97 38.23 3.88 4.83
C GLY A 97 37.55 4.42 3.59
N TYR A 98 38.29 5.18 2.77
CA TYR A 98 37.87 5.53 1.40
C TYR A 98 39.06 5.41 0.45
N ASN A 99 38.88 4.70 -0.67
CA ASN A 99 39.91 4.45 -1.69
C ASN A 99 41.27 3.95 -1.14
N GLY A 100 41.24 2.97 -0.23
CA GLY A 100 42.44 2.27 0.23
C GLY A 100 43.31 3.03 1.23
N SER A 101 42.85 4.17 1.74
CA SER A 101 43.44 4.85 2.91
C SER A 101 42.47 4.85 4.08
N GLU A 102 42.93 4.36 5.23
CA GLU A 102 42.21 4.40 6.52
C GLU A 102 42.68 5.60 7.33
N CYS A 103 41.73 6.35 7.91
CA CYS A 103 42.01 7.37 8.91
C CYS A 103 41.12 7.12 10.13
N GLY A 104 41.73 7.12 11.32
CA GLY A 104 41.04 6.88 12.59
C GLY A 104 40.68 8.19 13.29
N ILE A 105 39.43 8.31 13.74
CA ILE A 105 38.95 9.47 14.50
C ILE A 105 38.59 9.01 15.92
N PRO A 106 39.17 9.61 16.98
CA PRO A 106 38.80 9.30 18.36
C PRO A 106 37.51 10.03 18.76
N VAL A 107 36.58 9.29 19.38
CA VAL A 107 35.34 9.82 19.95
C VAL A 107 35.28 9.49 21.44
N VAL A 108 34.86 10.45 22.27
CA VAL A 108 34.71 10.32 23.74
C VAL A 108 33.25 10.58 24.10
N PHE A 109 32.66 9.74 24.96
CA PHE A 109 31.29 9.86 25.44
C PHE A 109 31.22 10.52 26.84
N THR A 110 30.23 11.39 27.07
CA THR A 110 29.90 11.96 28.40
C THR A 110 28.37 12.05 28.59
N PRO A 111 27.80 11.73 29.78
CA PRO A 111 26.35 11.81 30.02
C PRO A 111 25.91 13.20 30.55
N GLU A 112 24.70 13.63 30.22
CA GLU A 112 24.12 14.90 30.69
C GLU A 112 23.41 14.80 32.05
N GLY A 113 23.70 15.77 32.93
CA GLY A 113 22.72 16.34 33.88
C GLY A 113 23.11 16.34 35.37
N THR A 114 23.40 17.52 35.94
CA THR A 114 22.93 17.97 37.27
C THR A 114 23.32 19.44 37.56
N SER A 115 22.57 20.04 38.47
CA SER A 115 22.28 21.45 38.76
C SER A 115 23.38 22.34 39.39
N GLU A 116 23.23 23.65 39.14
CA GLU A 116 23.57 24.85 39.95
C GLU A 116 24.70 24.81 41.00
N SER A 117 25.70 25.70 40.85
CA SER A 117 25.93 26.88 41.74
C SER A 117 27.29 27.55 41.51
N ASP A 118 27.27 28.86 41.74
CA ASP A 118 28.35 29.79 42.11
C ASP A 118 29.55 30.03 41.18
N GLY A 119 29.62 31.28 40.73
CA GLY A 119 30.57 31.74 39.73
C GLY A 119 31.99 31.97 40.22
N GLN A 120 32.90 32.01 39.25
CA GLN A 120 34.02 32.96 39.18
C GLN A 120 34.63 32.91 37.76
N GLY A 121 34.64 34.07 37.08
CA GLY A 121 35.59 34.39 36.01
C GLY A 121 35.26 33.90 34.59
N GLU A 122 34.27 34.49 33.91
CA GLU A 122 34.10 34.28 32.46
C GLU A 122 35.24 34.92 31.66
N SER A 123 35.91 34.11 30.84
CA SER A 123 36.97 34.54 29.93
C SER A 123 36.43 35.36 28.74
N ALA A 124 37.29 36.12 28.04
CA ALA A 124 36.88 36.95 26.91
C ALA A 124 36.30 36.16 25.71
N GLU A 125 36.57 34.86 25.61
CA GLU A 125 35.94 33.95 24.63
C GLU A 125 34.51 33.57 25.02
N GLU A 126 34.24 33.35 26.31
CA GLU A 126 32.89 33.08 26.85
C GLU A 126 31.94 34.26 26.65
N LYS A 127 32.40 35.50 26.83
CA LYS A 127 31.61 36.70 26.49
C LYS A 127 31.29 36.80 25.00
N GLY A 128 32.14 36.27 24.12
CA GLY A 128 31.92 36.22 22.68
C GLY A 128 30.88 35.16 22.29
N VAL A 129 30.94 33.99 22.93
CA VAL A 129 30.00 32.87 22.73
C VAL A 129 28.64 33.19 23.33
N ASN A 130 28.55 33.70 24.57
CA ASN A 130 27.29 34.10 25.19
C ASN A 130 26.60 35.25 24.44
N LYS A 131 27.36 36.19 23.85
CA LYS A 131 26.80 37.24 22.99
C LYS A 131 26.34 36.72 21.63
N ARG A 132 26.94 35.66 21.09
CA ARG A 132 26.50 34.97 19.86
C ARG A 132 25.31 34.05 20.11
N VAL A 133 25.28 33.30 21.21
CA VAL A 133 24.14 32.49 21.66
C VAL A 133 22.95 33.37 22.01
N ALA A 134 23.15 34.52 22.65
CA ALA A 134 22.10 35.51 22.86
C ALA A 134 21.61 36.13 21.55
N LYS A 135 22.50 36.35 20.57
CA LYS A 135 22.13 36.84 19.24
C LYS A 135 21.39 35.78 18.42
N ILE A 136 21.72 34.50 18.57
CA ILE A 136 21.02 33.36 17.95
C ILE A 136 19.68 33.12 18.65
N LYS A 137 19.61 33.16 19.99
CA LYS A 137 18.35 33.13 20.75
C LYS A 137 17.46 34.34 20.41
N ALA A 138 18.04 35.52 20.17
CA ALA A 138 17.32 36.69 19.69
C ALA A 138 16.89 36.55 18.21
N MET A 139 17.67 35.89 17.36
CA MET A 139 17.31 35.58 15.96
C MET A 139 16.20 34.51 15.86
N LEU A 140 16.21 33.54 16.78
CA LEU A 140 15.18 32.52 16.94
C LEU A 140 13.90 33.10 17.55
N ARG A 141 14.00 34.09 18.47
CA ARG A 141 12.86 34.83 19.02
C ARG A 141 12.34 35.94 18.10
N SER A 142 13.20 36.53 17.26
CA SER A 142 12.82 37.51 16.23
C SER A 142 12.41 36.85 14.91
N SER A 143 12.34 35.52 14.88
CA SER A 143 11.62 34.76 13.86
C SER A 143 10.11 34.80 14.15
N SER A 144 9.58 35.99 14.40
CA SER A 144 8.23 36.37 13.94
C SER A 144 8.27 36.56 12.41
N GLN A 145 8.80 35.56 11.70
CA GLN A 145 8.56 35.41 10.27
C GLN A 145 7.06 35.14 10.10
N PRO A 146 6.39 35.77 9.11
CA PRO A 146 5.01 35.45 8.79
C PRO A 146 4.93 33.95 8.55
N GLN A 147 3.94 33.28 9.15
CA GLN A 147 3.69 31.84 9.08
C GLN A 147 4.43 31.17 7.92
N ARG A 148 5.46 30.38 8.24
CA ARG A 148 6.13 29.49 7.26
C ARG A 148 5.00 28.78 6.50
N ARG A 149 4.80 29.11 5.22
CA ARG A 149 3.71 28.53 4.41
C ARG A 149 3.88 27.02 4.47
N ARG A 150 3.04 26.35 5.26
CA ARG A 150 2.99 24.90 5.39
C ARG A 150 2.73 24.36 3.98
N ARG A 151 3.56 23.43 3.50
CA ARG A 151 3.44 22.83 2.16
C ARG A 151 3.22 21.33 2.29
N PRO A 152 2.41 20.73 1.40
CA PRO A 152 2.27 19.28 1.36
C PRO A 152 3.60 18.61 1.02
N GLN A 153 3.87 17.47 1.68
CA GLN A 153 5.03 16.63 1.38
C GLN A 153 4.99 16.09 -0.07
N PHE A 154 3.77 15.87 -0.59
CA PHE A 154 3.52 15.42 -1.96
C PHE A 154 2.59 16.40 -2.70
N PRO A 155 3.09 17.56 -3.18
CA PRO A 155 2.25 18.55 -3.87
C PRO A 155 1.58 18.01 -5.14
N SER A 156 2.21 17.06 -5.82
CA SER A 156 1.67 16.40 -7.00
C SER A 156 0.37 15.64 -6.71
N SER A 157 0.18 15.14 -5.49
CA SER A 157 -1.05 14.45 -5.10
C SER A 157 -2.23 15.41 -4.97
N LEU A 158 -2.04 16.60 -4.38
CA LEU A 158 -3.10 17.63 -4.36
C LEU A 158 -3.47 18.09 -5.77
N LYS A 159 -2.46 18.27 -6.64
CA LYS A 159 -2.70 18.61 -8.04
C LYS A 159 -3.50 17.53 -8.77
N TRP A 160 -3.20 16.26 -8.50
CA TRP A 160 -3.96 15.14 -9.06
C TRP A 160 -5.45 15.19 -8.64
N ILE A 161 -5.75 15.50 -7.37
CA ILE A 161 -7.14 15.67 -6.90
C ILE A 161 -7.85 16.78 -7.68
N GLU A 162 -7.20 17.93 -7.83
CA GLU A 162 -7.76 19.09 -8.54
C GLU A 162 -8.09 18.75 -10.01
N GLU A 163 -7.20 18.04 -10.68
CA GLU A 163 -7.30 17.73 -12.12
C GLU A 163 -8.27 16.57 -12.43
N ASN A 164 -8.60 15.71 -11.44
CA ASN A 164 -9.37 14.47 -11.66
C ASN A 164 -10.76 14.45 -11.00
N GLN A 165 -11.33 15.61 -10.68
CA GLN A 165 -12.74 15.68 -10.25
C GLN A 165 -13.68 15.38 -11.44
N LEU A 166 -14.62 14.46 -11.25
CA LEU A 166 -15.62 14.09 -12.26
C LEU A 166 -16.58 15.27 -12.56
N PRO A 167 -17.29 15.25 -13.70
CA PRO A 167 -18.21 16.34 -14.07
C PRO A 167 -19.31 16.62 -13.04
N ASP A 168 -19.81 15.59 -12.37
CA ASP A 168 -20.85 15.69 -11.33
C ASP A 168 -20.34 16.26 -9.98
N GLY A 169 -19.04 16.53 -9.86
CA GLY A 169 -18.40 17.03 -8.64
C GLY A 169 -17.85 15.94 -7.73
N SER A 170 -18.10 14.66 -8.03
CA SER A 170 -17.55 13.55 -7.28
C SER A 170 -16.12 13.22 -7.70
N TRP A 171 -15.51 12.32 -6.93
CA TRP A 171 -14.35 11.55 -7.34
C TRP A 171 -14.71 10.06 -7.23
N GLY A 172 -14.23 9.23 -8.16
CA GLY A 172 -14.47 7.78 -8.16
C GLY A 172 -14.08 7.12 -9.47
N ASP A 173 -14.53 5.88 -9.68
CA ASP A 173 -14.58 5.28 -11.01
C ASP A 173 -15.49 6.11 -11.94
N GLY A 174 -14.98 6.54 -13.09
CA GLY A 174 -15.70 7.41 -14.03
C GLY A 174 -16.78 6.70 -14.85
N GLU A 175 -16.72 5.38 -14.95
CA GLU A 175 -17.60 4.56 -15.81
C GLU A 175 -18.67 3.83 -14.99
N LEU A 176 -18.30 3.29 -13.83
CA LEU A 176 -19.22 2.60 -12.93
C LEU A 176 -19.57 3.47 -11.73
N PHE A 177 -20.85 3.72 -11.54
CA PHE A 177 -21.34 4.40 -10.34
C PHE A 177 -21.68 3.36 -9.26
N ILE A 178 -20.98 3.42 -8.12
CA ILE A 178 -21.37 2.76 -6.87
C ILE A 178 -21.35 3.82 -5.76
N ALA A 179 -22.44 3.98 -5.01
CA ALA A 179 -22.56 5.05 -4.02
C ALA A 179 -21.45 4.99 -2.96
N HIS A 180 -21.14 3.79 -2.46
CA HIS A 180 -20.05 3.58 -1.51
C HIS A 180 -18.71 4.12 -2.03
N ASP A 181 -18.34 3.80 -3.28
CA ASP A 181 -17.12 4.30 -3.90
C ASP A 181 -17.15 5.83 -4.05
N ARG A 182 -18.20 6.36 -4.68
CA ARG A 182 -18.30 7.81 -4.96
C ARG A 182 -18.29 8.66 -3.69
N LEU A 183 -19.02 8.23 -2.65
CA LEU A 183 -19.13 8.98 -1.41
C LEU A 183 -17.84 8.95 -0.60
N MET A 184 -17.21 7.78 -0.44
CA MET A 184 -15.94 7.67 0.30
C MET A 184 -14.86 8.54 -0.33
N ASN A 185 -14.72 8.43 -1.65
CA ASN A 185 -13.69 9.12 -2.39
C ASN A 185 -13.90 10.63 -2.45
N THR A 186 -15.15 11.07 -2.65
CA THR A 186 -15.48 12.49 -2.64
C THR A 186 -15.23 13.10 -1.27
N LEU A 187 -15.63 12.42 -0.18
CA LEU A 187 -15.40 12.89 1.18
C LEU A 187 -13.89 13.02 1.49
N ALA A 188 -13.09 12.02 1.12
CA ALA A 188 -11.63 12.06 1.28
C ALA A 188 -10.99 13.22 0.52
N CYS A 189 -11.39 13.45 -0.74
CA CYS A 189 -10.86 14.55 -1.56
C CYS A 189 -11.26 15.92 -1.00
N VAL A 190 -12.51 16.10 -0.57
CA VAL A 190 -12.98 17.35 0.06
C VAL A 190 -12.19 17.65 1.33
N ILE A 191 -12.00 16.64 2.19
CA ILE A 191 -11.18 16.77 3.42
C ILE A 191 -9.77 17.24 3.07
N ALA A 192 -9.12 16.61 2.08
CA ALA A 192 -7.76 16.97 1.66
C ALA A 192 -7.65 18.40 1.10
N LEU A 193 -8.61 18.85 0.27
CA LEU A 193 -8.60 20.20 -0.29
C LEU A 193 -8.85 21.27 0.78
N LYS A 194 -9.84 21.04 1.66
CA LYS A 194 -10.19 21.94 2.76
C LYS A 194 -9.07 22.09 3.78
N SER A 195 -8.43 20.97 4.09
CA SER A 195 -7.24 20.88 4.95
C SER A 195 -6.10 21.83 4.56
N TRP A 196 -5.88 22.07 3.25
CA TRP A 196 -4.86 23.03 2.78
C TRP A 196 -5.40 24.40 2.39
N GLY A 197 -6.71 24.60 2.42
CA GLY A 197 -7.33 25.82 1.91
C GLY A 197 -7.06 26.05 0.42
N VAL A 198 -7.07 24.99 -0.40
CA VAL A 198 -6.85 25.07 -1.85
C VAL A 198 -8.09 24.65 -2.64
N CYS A 199 -8.21 25.13 -3.88
CA CYS A 199 -9.27 24.78 -4.83
C CYS A 199 -10.68 24.82 -4.21
N PRO A 200 -11.12 25.97 -3.64
CA PRO A 200 -12.40 26.08 -2.94
C PRO A 200 -13.59 25.71 -3.82
N ASP A 201 -13.55 26.03 -5.13
CA ASP A 201 -14.60 25.67 -6.09
C ASP A 201 -14.76 24.15 -6.24
N ARG A 202 -13.64 23.41 -6.28
CA ARG A 202 -13.63 21.94 -6.34
C ARG A 202 -14.21 21.33 -5.07
N SER A 203 -13.80 21.87 -3.92
CA SER A 203 -14.33 21.47 -2.61
C SER A 203 -15.85 21.68 -2.54
N GLN A 204 -16.35 22.84 -2.98
CA GLN A 204 -17.77 23.16 -2.93
C GLN A 204 -18.59 22.21 -3.82
N ARG A 205 -18.11 21.90 -5.02
CA ARG A 205 -18.76 20.92 -5.90
C ARG A 205 -18.81 19.52 -5.28
N GLY A 206 -17.74 19.08 -4.62
CA GLY A 206 -17.71 17.81 -3.89
C GLY A 206 -18.72 17.78 -2.74
N ILE A 207 -18.82 18.87 -1.98
CA ILE A 207 -19.82 19.02 -0.92
C ILE A 207 -21.25 18.95 -1.50
N SER A 208 -21.53 19.66 -2.60
CA SER A 208 -22.83 19.59 -3.27
C SER A 208 -23.17 18.17 -3.74
N PHE A 209 -22.18 17.42 -4.25
CA PHE A 209 -22.37 16.01 -4.61
C PHE A 209 -22.72 15.15 -3.39
N LEU A 210 -22.02 15.32 -2.26
CA LEU A 210 -22.30 14.59 -1.02
C LEU A 210 -23.72 14.85 -0.52
N TRP A 211 -24.17 16.12 -0.52
CA TRP A 211 -25.55 16.51 -0.21
C TRP A 211 -26.59 15.81 -1.08
N ALA A 212 -26.32 15.72 -2.39
CA ALA A 212 -27.25 15.10 -3.33
C ALA A 212 -27.30 13.57 -3.22
N ASN A 213 -26.24 12.91 -2.73
CA ASN A 213 -26.09 11.45 -2.86
C ASN A 213 -25.97 10.68 -1.53
N MET A 214 -25.83 11.31 -0.37
CA MET A 214 -25.58 10.59 0.89
C MET A 214 -26.69 9.57 1.23
N LYS A 215 -27.96 9.90 0.95
CA LYS A 215 -29.10 9.00 1.17
C LYS A 215 -29.03 7.69 0.39
N ARG A 216 -28.22 7.64 -0.68
CA ARG A 216 -28.06 6.42 -1.48
C ARG A 216 -27.33 5.31 -0.71
N LEU A 217 -26.64 5.64 0.39
CA LEU A 217 -26.11 4.62 1.31
C LEU A 217 -27.21 3.78 1.94
N ASP A 218 -28.43 4.32 2.08
CA ASP A 218 -29.57 3.59 2.63
C ASP A 218 -30.13 2.55 1.64
N GLU A 219 -29.80 2.67 0.34
CA GLU A 219 -30.37 1.89 -0.76
C GLU A 219 -29.36 0.93 -1.42
N GLU A 220 -28.06 1.20 -1.31
CA GLU A 220 -27.01 0.49 -2.03
C GLU A 220 -26.77 -0.92 -1.47
N ASP A 221 -26.53 -1.87 -2.37
CA ASP A 221 -26.24 -3.25 -1.99
C ASP A 221 -24.96 -3.34 -1.15
N LEU A 222 -25.07 -4.03 -0.02
CA LEU A 222 -23.96 -4.29 0.89
C LEU A 222 -22.92 -5.24 0.29
N GLU A 223 -23.31 -6.07 -0.68
CA GLU A 223 -22.36 -6.94 -1.41
C GLU A 223 -21.39 -6.12 -2.29
N LEU A 224 -21.76 -4.89 -2.66
CA LEU A 224 -20.92 -3.96 -3.43
C LEU A 224 -20.07 -3.04 -2.53
N MET A 225 -20.13 -3.21 -1.22
CA MET A 225 -19.42 -2.37 -0.27
C MET A 225 -17.89 -2.60 -0.40
N PRO A 226 -17.09 -1.54 -0.60
CA PRO A 226 -15.64 -1.63 -0.69
C PRO A 226 -14.99 -2.21 0.56
N ILE A 227 -13.82 -2.83 0.39
CA ILE A 227 -13.07 -3.49 1.47
C ILE A 227 -12.70 -2.46 2.54
N GLY A 228 -13.19 -2.69 3.76
CA GLY A 228 -12.89 -1.83 4.90
C GLY A 228 -13.65 -0.50 4.90
N PHE A 229 -14.68 -0.35 4.07
CA PHE A 229 -15.58 0.81 4.06
C PHE A 229 -16.12 1.11 5.47
N GLU A 230 -16.57 0.08 6.19
CA GLU A 230 -17.11 0.20 7.54
C GLU A 230 -16.09 0.65 8.59
N VAL A 231 -14.80 0.65 8.27
CA VAL A 231 -13.72 1.13 9.14
C VAL A 231 -13.24 2.52 8.69
N ALA A 232 -13.00 2.69 7.39
CA ALA A 232 -12.46 3.91 6.80
C ALA A 232 -13.50 5.05 6.74
N PHE A 233 -14.72 4.77 6.28
CA PHE A 233 -15.73 5.80 6.05
C PHE A 233 -16.18 6.50 7.35
N PRO A 234 -16.45 5.81 8.47
CA PRO A 234 -16.71 6.49 9.75
C PRO A 234 -15.56 7.41 10.19
N SER A 235 -14.32 7.04 9.90
CA SER A 235 -13.15 7.81 10.31
C SER A 235 -12.99 9.07 9.47
N LEU A 236 -13.34 9.00 8.18
CA LEU A 236 -13.52 10.17 7.31
C LEU A 236 -14.64 11.09 7.81
N VAL A 237 -15.75 10.53 8.27
CA VAL A 237 -16.86 11.30 8.86
C VAL A 237 -16.40 12.07 10.10
N GLU A 238 -15.66 11.45 11.03
CA GLU A 238 -15.11 12.17 12.18
C GLU A 238 -14.10 13.26 11.79
N MET A 239 -13.27 13.02 10.78
CA MET A 239 -12.38 14.05 10.23
C MET A 239 -13.17 15.24 9.65
N ALA A 240 -14.24 14.97 8.89
CA ALA A 240 -15.10 16.01 8.36
C ALA A 240 -15.75 16.86 9.46
N ARG A 241 -16.20 16.24 10.55
CA ARG A 241 -16.71 16.95 11.74
C ARG A 241 -15.65 17.82 12.39
N SER A 242 -14.42 17.31 12.53
CA SER A 242 -13.31 18.07 13.13
C SER A 242 -12.90 19.31 12.32
N LEU A 243 -13.20 19.31 11.01
CA LEU A 243 -12.93 20.40 10.09
C LEU A 243 -14.14 21.33 9.88
N ASP A 244 -15.25 21.12 10.60
CA ASP A 244 -16.51 21.86 10.46
C ASP A 244 -17.01 21.89 9.01
N LEU A 245 -16.95 20.74 8.33
CA LEU A 245 -17.43 20.62 6.96
C LEU A 245 -18.96 20.53 6.92
N ASP A 246 -19.57 21.35 6.08
CA ASP A 246 -21.01 21.34 5.80
C ASP A 246 -21.39 20.14 4.90
N VAL A 247 -21.44 18.94 5.49
CA VAL A 247 -21.78 17.68 4.81
C VAL A 247 -22.95 16.97 5.53
N PRO A 248 -23.82 16.23 4.82
CA PRO A 248 -24.99 15.58 5.41
C PRO A 248 -24.60 14.33 6.22
N LEU A 249 -24.30 14.48 7.52
CA LEU A 249 -23.81 13.37 8.36
C LEU A 249 -24.89 12.69 9.22
N ASP A 250 -26.16 12.93 8.91
CA ASP A 250 -27.32 12.46 9.69
C ASP A 250 -28.11 11.33 8.98
N SER A 251 -27.46 10.58 8.09
CA SER A 251 -28.10 9.44 7.39
C SER A 251 -28.24 8.21 8.33
N PRO A 252 -29.39 7.52 8.37
CA PRO A 252 -29.57 6.28 9.13
C PRO A 252 -28.53 5.20 8.78
N ALA A 253 -28.11 5.09 7.52
CA ALA A 253 -27.04 4.18 7.11
C ALA A 253 -25.75 4.39 7.91
N LEU A 254 -25.44 5.63 8.33
CA LEU A 254 -24.24 5.88 9.14
C LEU A 254 -24.30 5.16 10.47
N GLU A 255 -25.44 5.15 11.16
CA GLU A 255 -25.60 4.42 12.43
C GLU A 255 -25.31 2.92 12.26
N GLU A 256 -25.83 2.33 11.18
CA GLU A 256 -25.56 0.94 10.84
C GLU A 256 -24.07 0.70 10.54
N ILE A 257 -23.42 1.60 9.80
CA ILE A 257 -21.98 1.52 9.50
C ILE A 257 -21.16 1.60 10.79
N TYR A 258 -21.49 2.49 11.74
CA TYR A 258 -20.83 2.55 13.06
C TYR A 258 -21.05 1.28 13.89
N ALA A 259 -22.24 0.68 13.82
CA ALA A 259 -22.54 -0.59 14.49
C ALA A 259 -21.68 -1.73 13.90
N ARG A 260 -21.55 -1.79 12.56
CA ARG A 260 -20.69 -2.75 11.84
C ARG A 260 -19.22 -2.56 12.19
N LYS A 261 -18.73 -1.31 12.23
CA LYS A 261 -17.37 -0.98 12.70
C LYS A 261 -17.12 -1.58 14.08
N SER A 262 -18.04 -1.34 15.00
CA SER A 262 -17.94 -1.79 16.39
C SER A 262 -17.94 -3.32 16.50
N LEU A 263 -18.80 -4.00 15.72
CA LEU A 263 -18.83 -5.46 15.68
C LEU A 263 -17.54 -6.05 15.11
N LYS A 264 -17.01 -5.46 14.03
CA LYS A 264 -15.76 -5.89 13.40
C LYS A 264 -14.56 -5.73 14.33
N LEU A 265 -14.46 -4.58 15.01
CA LEU A 265 -13.39 -4.32 15.98
C LEU A 265 -13.48 -5.20 17.24
N LYS A 266 -14.68 -5.62 17.66
CA LYS A 266 -14.86 -6.57 18.80
C LYS A 266 -14.47 -8.00 18.46
N ARG A 267 -14.64 -8.43 17.20
CA ARG A 267 -14.32 -9.79 16.76
C ARG A 267 -12.82 -10.05 16.66
N ILE A 268 -12.00 -9.00 16.63
CA ILE A 268 -10.57 -9.11 16.41
C ILE A 268 -9.86 -8.76 17.71
N PRO A 269 -9.15 -9.70 18.35
CA PRO A 269 -8.33 -9.40 19.52
C PRO A 269 -7.33 -8.30 19.16
N LYS A 270 -7.36 -7.17 19.88
CA LYS A 270 -6.40 -6.08 19.65
C LYS A 270 -4.95 -6.54 19.83
N ASP A 271 -4.73 -7.55 20.67
CA ASP A 271 -3.40 -8.12 20.88
C ASP A 271 -2.89 -8.81 19.60
N LEU A 272 -3.77 -9.52 18.89
CA LEU A 272 -3.44 -10.20 17.62
C LEU A 272 -3.04 -9.20 16.52
N LEU A 273 -3.65 -8.01 16.49
CA LEU A 273 -3.29 -6.95 15.53
C LEU A 273 -1.82 -6.52 15.64
N HIS A 274 -1.26 -6.56 16.83
CA HIS A 274 0.08 -6.07 17.12
C HIS A 274 1.15 -7.17 17.08
N GLU A 275 0.74 -8.44 16.99
CA GLU A 275 1.63 -9.60 17.06
C GLU A 275 1.81 -10.29 15.71
N VAL A 276 0.75 -10.36 14.90
CA VAL A 276 0.79 -11.05 13.61
C VAL A 276 0.26 -10.18 12.47
N PRO A 277 0.82 -10.30 11.25
CA PRO A 277 0.27 -9.63 10.09
C PRO A 277 -1.17 -10.09 9.81
N THR A 278 -2.11 -9.15 9.77
CA THR A 278 -3.52 -9.41 9.42
C THR A 278 -4.00 -8.37 8.41
N THR A 279 -5.15 -8.60 7.77
CA THR A 279 -5.71 -7.61 6.82
C THR A 279 -6.11 -6.27 7.44
N LEU A 280 -6.15 -6.16 8.76
CA LEU A 280 -6.31 -4.86 9.41
C LEU A 280 -5.12 -3.92 9.16
N LEU A 281 -3.92 -4.44 8.92
CA LEU A 281 -2.79 -3.63 8.48
C LEU A 281 -3.10 -2.91 7.17
N HIS A 282 -4.01 -3.45 6.36
CA HIS A 282 -4.46 -2.79 5.15
C HIS A 282 -5.32 -1.57 5.48
N SER A 283 -5.97 -1.42 6.64
CA SER A 283 -6.96 -0.36 6.93
C SER A 283 -6.74 0.39 8.26
N LEU A 284 -5.48 0.66 8.64
CA LEU A 284 -5.14 1.28 9.93
C LEU A 284 -5.64 2.72 10.07
N GLU A 285 -5.85 3.44 8.97
CA GLU A 285 -6.32 4.83 8.98
C GLU A 285 -7.69 5.02 9.63
N GLY A 286 -8.46 3.94 9.78
CA GLY A 286 -9.76 3.97 10.44
C GLY A 286 -9.74 3.48 11.89
N MET A 287 -8.55 3.21 12.44
CA MET A 287 -8.35 2.64 13.77
C MET A 287 -7.72 3.65 14.73
N GLY A 288 -8.16 3.64 15.99
CA GLY A 288 -7.62 4.46 17.06
C GLY A 288 -6.97 3.62 18.17
N GLY A 289 -6.05 4.23 18.91
CA GLY A 289 -5.35 3.59 20.04
C GLY A 289 -4.45 2.44 19.61
N LEU A 290 -3.66 2.64 18.55
CA LEU A 290 -2.69 1.68 18.03
C LEU A 290 -1.34 1.83 18.75
N ASP A 291 -0.69 0.70 19.02
CA ASP A 291 0.71 0.65 19.47
C ASP A 291 1.62 0.62 18.24
N TRP A 292 2.09 1.81 17.84
CA TRP A 292 2.89 1.98 16.64
C TRP A 292 4.23 1.24 16.67
N GLU A 293 4.83 1.06 17.85
CA GLU A 293 6.09 0.33 17.97
C GLU A 293 5.88 -1.14 17.54
N LYS A 294 4.77 -1.75 17.95
CA LYS A 294 4.43 -3.11 17.54
C LYS A 294 3.98 -3.19 16.09
N ILE A 295 3.13 -2.25 15.64
CA ILE A 295 2.67 -2.21 14.23
C ILE A 295 3.83 -2.12 13.24
N LEU A 296 4.83 -1.28 13.50
CA LEU A 296 5.97 -1.12 12.59
C LEU A 296 6.86 -2.36 12.49
N ARG A 297 6.83 -3.28 13.46
CA ARG A 297 7.50 -4.60 13.35
C ARG A 297 6.84 -5.50 12.31
N LEU A 298 5.56 -5.24 11.99
CA LEU A 298 4.77 -5.96 10.98
C LEU A 298 4.87 -5.35 9.58
N GLN A 299 5.63 -4.25 9.41
CA GLN A 299 5.82 -3.57 8.14
C GLN A 299 6.40 -4.51 7.07
N CYS A 300 5.90 -4.37 5.83
CA CYS A 300 6.40 -5.10 4.68
C CYS A 300 7.84 -4.67 4.34
N ALA A 301 8.57 -5.54 3.65
CA ALA A 301 9.96 -5.27 3.26
C ALA A 301 10.10 -4.03 2.35
N ASP A 302 9.04 -3.67 1.61
CA ASP A 302 9.01 -2.47 0.79
C ASP A 302 8.66 -1.19 1.58
N GLY A 303 8.41 -1.28 2.89
CA GLY A 303 8.05 -0.16 3.75
C GLY A 303 6.54 0.12 3.84
N SER A 304 5.71 -0.62 3.12
CA SER A 304 4.26 -0.49 3.23
C SER A 304 3.69 -1.22 4.45
N LEU A 305 2.47 -0.83 4.84
CA LEU A 305 1.63 -1.63 5.72
C LEU A 305 0.59 -2.36 4.86
N LEU A 306 0.88 -3.65 4.62
CA LEU A 306 0.11 -4.56 3.78
C LEU A 306 -0.28 -3.94 2.42
N PHE A 307 0.72 -3.33 1.77
CA PHE A 307 0.62 -2.79 0.42
C PHE A 307 -0.45 -1.71 0.24
N SER A 308 -0.96 -1.11 1.33
CA SER A 308 -1.94 -0.03 1.25
C SER A 308 -1.29 1.34 1.37
N PRO A 309 -1.39 2.21 0.35
CA PRO A 309 -0.89 3.59 0.44
C PRO A 309 -1.54 4.41 1.55
N SER A 310 -2.85 4.27 1.76
CA SER A 310 -3.57 5.06 2.77
C SER A 310 -3.18 4.67 4.20
N SER A 311 -3.07 3.37 4.48
CA SER A 311 -2.61 2.85 5.77
C SER A 311 -1.16 3.25 6.05
N THR A 312 -0.28 3.11 5.05
CA THR A 312 1.14 3.48 5.16
C THR A 312 1.32 4.98 5.40
N ALA A 313 0.48 5.81 4.79
CA ALA A 313 0.50 7.24 5.03
C ALA A 313 0.04 7.63 6.42
N PHE A 314 -1.02 6.99 6.90
CA PHE A 314 -1.48 7.19 8.27
C PHE A 314 -0.38 6.84 9.28
N ALA A 315 0.35 5.73 9.05
CA ALA A 315 1.50 5.38 9.85
C ALA A 315 2.64 6.40 9.75
N LEU A 316 3.00 6.87 8.55
CA LEU A 316 3.99 7.93 8.37
C LEU A 316 3.64 9.18 9.18
N MET A 317 2.37 9.57 9.19
CA MET A 317 1.91 10.75 9.93
C MET A 317 2.05 10.60 11.44
N CYS A 318 1.80 9.40 11.95
CA CYS A 318 1.87 9.13 13.39
C CYS A 318 3.30 8.87 13.89
N THR A 319 4.20 8.43 13.01
CA THR A 319 5.51 7.88 13.42
C THR A 319 6.71 8.57 12.80
N GLY A 320 6.55 9.24 11.65
CA GLY A 320 7.65 9.76 10.86
C GLY A 320 8.54 8.68 10.21
N ASP A 321 8.10 7.42 10.18
CA ASP A 321 8.90 6.29 9.70
C ASP A 321 9.40 6.48 8.26
N ILE A 322 10.72 6.34 8.07
CA ILE A 322 11.37 6.61 6.79
C ILE A 322 11.01 5.58 5.72
N LYS A 323 10.74 4.32 6.10
CA LYS A 323 10.38 3.27 5.14
C LYS A 323 8.97 3.49 4.59
N CYS A 324 8.03 3.93 5.44
CA CYS A 324 6.72 4.40 5.00
C CYS A 324 6.87 5.54 3.98
N PHE A 325 7.72 6.53 4.28
CA PHE A 325 7.99 7.64 3.36
C PHE A 325 8.57 7.17 2.02
N ASP A 326 9.56 6.29 2.04
CA ASP A 326 10.21 5.79 0.83
C ASP A 326 9.24 5.00 -0.05
N TYR A 327 8.38 4.18 0.55
CA TYR A 327 7.29 3.50 -0.16
C TYR A 327 6.37 4.50 -0.87
N LEU A 328 5.84 5.48 -0.12
CA LEU A 328 4.92 6.49 -0.64
C LEU A 328 5.57 7.34 -1.74
N GLN A 329 6.83 7.74 -1.54
CA GLN A 329 7.57 8.52 -2.51
C GLN A 329 7.74 7.76 -3.83
N ARG A 330 8.06 6.46 -3.79
CA ARG A 330 8.19 5.63 -4.99
C ARG A 330 6.88 5.51 -5.75
N ILE A 331 5.77 5.24 -5.06
CA ILE A 331 4.47 5.07 -5.74
C ILE A 331 3.92 6.39 -6.27
N VAL A 332 4.05 7.51 -5.54
CA VAL A 332 3.62 8.83 -6.01
C VAL A 332 4.40 9.23 -7.26
N ARG A 333 5.70 8.94 -7.32
CA ARG A 333 6.52 9.14 -8.52
C ARG A 333 6.06 8.25 -9.67
N ARG A 334 5.76 6.98 -9.41
CA ARG A 334 5.32 6.03 -10.45
C ARG A 334 3.98 6.44 -11.07
N PHE A 335 3.06 6.95 -10.27
CA PHE A 335 1.68 7.25 -10.68
C PHE A 335 1.41 8.76 -10.83
N ASN A 336 2.48 9.57 -10.96
CA ASN A 336 2.43 11.00 -11.26
C ASN A 336 1.49 11.80 -10.35
N GLY A 337 1.52 11.54 -9.04
CA GLY A 337 0.72 12.25 -8.05
C GLY A 337 -0.38 11.40 -7.43
N GLY A 338 -1.17 10.72 -8.25
CA GLY A 338 -2.17 9.75 -7.77
C GLY A 338 -1.50 8.51 -7.19
N VAL A 339 -2.25 7.70 -6.46
CA VAL A 339 -1.83 6.37 -6.00
C VAL A 339 -3.02 5.40 -6.03
N PRO A 340 -2.81 4.11 -6.36
CA PRO A 340 -3.87 3.09 -6.28
C PRO A 340 -4.21 2.78 -4.81
N ASN A 341 -5.30 2.02 -4.58
CA ASN A 341 -5.64 1.58 -3.22
C ASN A 341 -4.75 0.44 -2.68
N VAL A 342 -4.05 -0.27 -3.57
CA VAL A 342 -3.10 -1.34 -3.27
C VAL A 342 -1.92 -1.29 -4.25
N TYR A 343 -0.68 -1.45 -3.76
CA TYR A 343 0.51 -1.56 -4.61
C TYR A 343 1.71 -2.19 -3.87
N PRO A 344 2.49 -3.08 -4.51
CA PRO A 344 2.29 -3.62 -5.86
C PRO A 344 1.15 -4.63 -5.93
N VAL A 345 0.84 -5.09 -7.15
CA VAL A 345 -0.09 -6.19 -7.46
C VAL A 345 0.53 -7.12 -8.51
N ASP A 346 1.84 -7.33 -8.39
CA ASP A 346 2.67 -7.93 -9.44
C ASP A 346 2.43 -9.43 -9.66
N LEU A 347 2.13 -10.18 -8.60
CA LEU A 347 1.75 -11.59 -8.70
C LEU A 347 0.33 -11.72 -9.23
N PHE A 348 -0.61 -10.96 -8.67
CA PHE A 348 -1.99 -10.88 -9.14
C PHE A 348 -2.06 -10.58 -10.65
N GLU A 349 -1.46 -9.48 -11.10
CA GLU A 349 -1.50 -9.08 -12.52
C GLU A 349 -1.00 -10.19 -13.46
N ARG A 350 0.08 -10.89 -13.10
CA ARG A 350 0.66 -11.98 -13.91
C ARG A 350 -0.25 -13.19 -13.96
N LEU A 351 -0.74 -13.64 -12.81
CA LEU A 351 -1.62 -14.79 -12.69
C LEU A 351 -2.91 -14.58 -13.47
N TRP A 352 -3.55 -13.43 -13.26
CA TRP A 352 -4.81 -13.08 -13.90
C TRP A 352 -4.62 -12.84 -15.40
N ALA A 353 -3.50 -12.28 -15.87
CA ALA A 353 -3.20 -12.20 -17.30
C ALA A 353 -3.05 -13.59 -17.95
N VAL A 354 -2.29 -14.50 -17.33
CA VAL A 354 -2.11 -15.87 -17.84
C VAL A 354 -3.44 -16.62 -17.90
N ASP A 355 -4.21 -16.61 -16.81
CA ASP A 355 -5.53 -17.27 -16.75
C ASP A 355 -6.47 -16.78 -17.85
N ARG A 356 -6.44 -15.49 -18.17
CA ARG A 356 -7.27 -14.89 -19.23
C ARG A 356 -6.87 -15.35 -20.60
N LEU A 357 -5.59 -15.31 -20.91
CA LEU A 357 -5.10 -15.76 -22.22
C LEU A 357 -5.42 -17.24 -22.46
N GLU A 358 -5.34 -18.06 -21.42
CA GLU A 358 -5.71 -19.48 -21.47
C GLU A 358 -7.20 -19.68 -21.67
N ARG A 359 -8.03 -19.06 -20.84
CA ARG A 359 -9.49 -19.20 -20.91
C ARG A 359 -10.07 -18.59 -22.19
N LEU A 360 -9.45 -17.57 -22.78
CA LEU A 360 -9.83 -17.05 -24.09
C LEU A 360 -9.40 -17.96 -25.25
N GLY A 361 -8.61 -19.00 -24.99
CA GLY A 361 -8.15 -19.95 -26.02
C GLY A 361 -7.11 -19.34 -26.98
N ILE A 362 -6.37 -18.32 -26.54
CA ILE A 362 -5.36 -17.60 -27.34
C ILE A 362 -3.94 -17.69 -26.77
N SER A 363 -3.74 -18.35 -25.62
CA SER A 363 -2.44 -18.51 -24.94
C SER A 363 -1.30 -19.04 -25.82
N ARG A 364 -1.60 -19.87 -26.84
CA ARG A 364 -0.61 -20.41 -27.79
C ARG A 364 0.21 -19.35 -28.55
N TYR A 365 -0.27 -18.11 -28.61
CA TYR A 365 0.46 -17.00 -29.25
C TYR A 365 1.42 -16.28 -28.31
N PHE A 366 1.38 -16.60 -27.01
CA PHE A 366 2.09 -15.88 -25.94
C PHE A 366 2.90 -16.84 -25.05
N LEU A 367 3.37 -17.96 -25.61
CA LEU A 367 3.99 -19.04 -24.82
C LEU A 367 5.23 -18.56 -24.06
N GLU A 368 6.05 -17.71 -24.69
CA GLU A 368 7.27 -17.20 -24.05
C GLU A 368 6.95 -16.19 -22.94
N GLU A 369 5.97 -15.30 -23.18
CA GLU A 369 5.50 -14.32 -22.20
C GLU A 369 4.84 -15.00 -21.00
N ILE A 370 3.99 -15.99 -21.24
CA ILE A 370 3.37 -16.80 -20.18
C ILE A 370 4.44 -17.49 -19.35
N ARG A 371 5.45 -18.11 -19.99
CA ARG A 371 6.56 -18.75 -19.28
C ARG A 371 7.28 -17.74 -18.38
N ARG A 372 7.64 -16.56 -18.90
CA ARG A 372 8.30 -15.50 -18.09
C ARG A 372 7.43 -15.02 -16.93
N CYS A 373 6.11 -14.92 -17.11
CA CYS A 373 5.19 -14.58 -16.02
C CYS A 373 5.18 -15.66 -14.93
N LEU A 374 5.10 -16.93 -15.31
CA LEU A 374 5.08 -18.05 -14.37
C LEU A 374 6.44 -18.29 -13.72
N ASP A 375 7.56 -18.09 -14.42
CA ASP A 375 8.91 -18.10 -13.84
C ASP A 375 9.01 -17.08 -12.71
N TYR A 376 8.49 -15.87 -12.93
CA TYR A 376 8.45 -14.83 -11.90
C TYR A 376 7.54 -15.21 -10.73
N VAL A 377 6.35 -15.75 -10.99
CA VAL A 377 5.46 -16.21 -9.91
C VAL A 377 6.13 -17.30 -9.09
N TYR A 378 6.80 -18.25 -9.75
CA TYR A 378 7.50 -19.35 -9.09
C TYR A 378 8.67 -18.88 -8.23
N GLU A 379 9.41 -17.84 -8.66
CA GLU A 379 10.48 -17.21 -7.88
C GLU A 379 9.99 -16.73 -6.50
N TYR A 380 8.74 -16.28 -6.42
CA TYR A 380 8.13 -15.79 -5.18
C TYR A 380 7.13 -16.77 -4.55
N TRP A 381 7.04 -18.00 -5.07
CA TRP A 381 6.19 -19.05 -4.50
C TRP A 381 6.78 -19.53 -3.17
N THR A 382 5.93 -19.72 -2.16
CA THR A 382 6.37 -20.19 -0.84
C THR A 382 5.55 -21.39 -0.39
N SER A 383 6.04 -22.13 0.61
CA SER A 383 5.28 -23.21 1.26
C SER A 383 3.98 -22.71 1.90
N ASP A 384 3.92 -21.42 2.22
CA ASP A 384 2.79 -20.80 2.89
C ASP A 384 1.79 -20.19 1.90
N GLY A 385 2.11 -20.24 0.61
CA GLY A 385 1.32 -19.67 -0.48
C GLY A 385 1.85 -18.31 -0.91
N ILE A 386 0.99 -17.58 -1.60
CA ILE A 386 1.28 -16.24 -2.12
C ILE A 386 0.08 -15.33 -1.88
N SER A 387 0.25 -14.07 -2.24
CA SER A 387 -0.83 -13.08 -2.30
C SER A 387 -0.64 -12.21 -3.54
N TRP A 388 -1.39 -11.11 -3.65
CA TRP A 388 -1.36 -10.24 -4.82
C TRP A 388 0.02 -9.60 -5.09
N ALA A 389 0.84 -9.49 -4.05
CA ALA A 389 2.17 -8.87 -4.09
C ALA A 389 3.28 -9.85 -3.66
N ARG A 390 4.44 -9.72 -4.30
CA ARG A 390 5.65 -10.48 -3.90
C ARG A 390 6.07 -10.21 -2.45
N SER A 391 6.69 -11.21 -1.83
CA SER A 391 7.26 -11.10 -0.47
C SER A 391 6.25 -10.67 0.61
N SER A 392 4.95 -10.93 0.38
CA SER A 392 3.93 -10.73 1.40
C SER A 392 4.13 -11.69 2.56
N ARG A 393 3.85 -11.20 3.78
CA ARG A 393 3.75 -12.02 5.00
C ARG A 393 2.32 -12.48 5.28
N VAL A 394 1.38 -12.10 4.42
CA VAL A 394 -0.03 -12.49 4.45
C VAL A 394 -0.35 -13.12 3.11
N GLN A 395 -0.77 -14.37 3.12
CA GLN A 395 -1.17 -15.11 1.93
C GLN A 395 -2.69 -15.19 1.87
N ASP A 396 -3.25 -15.22 0.66
CA ASP A 396 -4.67 -15.41 0.43
C ASP A 396 -4.93 -16.62 -0.47
N VAL A 397 -6.09 -17.25 -0.26
CA VAL A 397 -6.46 -18.48 -0.95
C VAL A 397 -6.68 -18.25 -2.45
N ASP A 398 -7.02 -17.02 -2.87
CA ASP A 398 -7.40 -16.74 -4.25
C ASP A 398 -6.15 -16.76 -5.16
N ASP A 399 -5.17 -15.91 -4.83
CA ASP A 399 -3.89 -15.86 -5.54
C ASP A 399 -3.10 -17.17 -5.36
N THR A 400 -3.15 -17.78 -4.16
CA THR A 400 -2.52 -19.09 -3.93
C THR A 400 -3.15 -20.18 -4.81
N SER A 401 -4.48 -20.25 -4.90
CA SER A 401 -5.17 -21.24 -5.74
C SER A 401 -4.87 -21.02 -7.23
N MET A 402 -4.87 -19.76 -7.67
CA MET A 402 -4.56 -19.43 -9.06
C MET A 402 -3.10 -19.78 -9.40
N GLY A 403 -2.16 -19.38 -8.55
CA GLY A 403 -0.75 -19.70 -8.68
C GLY A 403 -0.50 -21.20 -8.70
N PHE A 404 -1.01 -21.93 -7.71
CA PHE A 404 -0.89 -23.39 -7.62
C PHE A 404 -1.34 -24.08 -8.91
N ARG A 405 -2.56 -23.75 -9.38
CA ARG A 405 -3.13 -24.38 -10.58
C ARG A 405 -2.29 -24.07 -11.82
N LEU A 406 -1.94 -22.80 -12.04
CA LEU A 406 -1.20 -22.39 -13.24
C LEU A 406 0.22 -22.95 -13.24
N LEU A 407 0.93 -22.86 -12.12
CA LEU A 407 2.27 -23.44 -11.97
C LEU A 407 2.24 -24.95 -12.22
N ARG A 408 1.30 -25.67 -11.58
CA ARG A 408 1.18 -27.12 -11.77
C ARG A 408 0.86 -27.51 -13.21
N LEU A 409 -0.09 -26.83 -13.87
CA LEU A 409 -0.46 -27.11 -15.26
C LEU A 409 0.68 -26.84 -16.24
N HIS A 410 1.63 -25.97 -15.89
CA HIS A 410 2.82 -25.67 -16.68
C HIS A 410 4.07 -26.47 -16.28
N GLY A 411 3.92 -27.44 -15.37
CA GLY A 411 4.98 -28.39 -15.02
C GLY A 411 5.97 -27.92 -13.96
N TYR A 412 5.63 -26.88 -13.19
CA TYR A 412 6.41 -26.48 -12.01
C TYR A 412 6.10 -27.38 -10.82
N ASP A 413 7.09 -27.58 -9.96
CA ASP A 413 6.95 -28.38 -8.75
C ASP A 413 6.34 -27.53 -7.62
N VAL A 414 5.05 -27.79 -7.32
CA VAL A 414 4.28 -27.12 -6.27
C VAL A 414 3.50 -28.15 -5.43
N SER A 415 3.70 -28.10 -4.11
CA SER A 415 3.01 -28.97 -3.15
C SER A 415 1.58 -28.49 -2.87
N PRO A 416 0.59 -29.40 -2.74
CA PRO A 416 -0.75 -29.04 -2.29
C PRO A 416 -0.81 -28.68 -0.79
N ASP A 417 0.26 -28.95 -0.02
CA ASP A 417 0.32 -28.64 1.42
C ASP A 417 0.18 -27.14 1.70
N VAL A 418 0.41 -26.29 0.69
CA VAL A 418 0.13 -24.86 0.72
C VAL A 418 -1.30 -24.54 1.18
N PHE A 419 -2.25 -25.44 0.93
CA PHE A 419 -3.66 -25.25 1.28
C PHE A 419 -3.96 -25.54 2.76
N LEU A 420 -3.05 -26.19 3.49
CA LEU A 420 -3.22 -26.46 4.92
C LEU A 420 -3.35 -25.17 5.74
N HIS A 421 -2.78 -24.07 5.26
CA HIS A 421 -2.82 -22.77 5.95
C HIS A 421 -4.17 -22.07 5.86
N PHE A 422 -4.99 -22.46 4.88
CA PHE A 422 -6.32 -21.91 4.65
C PHE A 422 -7.42 -22.84 5.16
N GLU A 423 -7.06 -24.06 5.58
CA GLU A 423 -7.98 -25.09 6.03
C GLU A 423 -8.11 -25.06 7.55
N LYS A 424 -9.35 -25.17 8.03
CA LYS A 424 -9.64 -25.43 9.43
C LYS A 424 -10.96 -26.16 9.57
N ASP A 425 -10.94 -27.28 10.29
CA ASP A 425 -12.13 -28.09 10.61
C ASP A 425 -12.92 -28.55 9.36
N GLY A 426 -12.24 -28.75 8.23
CA GLY A 426 -12.80 -29.13 6.93
C GLY A 426 -13.29 -27.96 6.08
N GLU A 427 -13.18 -26.72 6.58
CA GLU A 427 -13.57 -25.50 5.88
C GLU A 427 -12.37 -24.73 5.36
N PHE A 428 -12.56 -23.96 4.28
CA PHE A 428 -11.53 -23.08 3.72
C PHE A 428 -11.91 -21.61 3.84
N PHE A 429 -10.90 -20.79 4.08
CA PHE A 429 -11.06 -19.35 4.32
C PHE A 429 -10.18 -18.54 3.39
N CYS A 430 -10.60 -17.32 3.05
CA CYS A 430 -9.81 -16.46 2.17
C CYS A 430 -8.44 -16.13 2.74
N LEU A 431 -8.36 -15.95 4.05
CA LEU A 431 -7.16 -15.57 4.78
C LEU A 431 -7.06 -16.41 6.04
N PRO A 432 -5.86 -16.85 6.44
CA PRO A 432 -5.67 -17.61 7.67
C PRO A 432 -6.25 -16.87 8.88
N GLY A 433 -7.06 -17.57 9.68
CA GLY A 433 -7.67 -17.01 10.90
C GLY A 433 -8.83 -16.03 10.67
N GLN A 434 -9.26 -15.80 9.44
CA GLN A 434 -10.48 -15.04 9.14
C GLN A 434 -11.63 -15.96 8.78
N LEU A 435 -12.86 -15.49 9.00
CA LEU A 435 -14.09 -16.24 8.67
C LEU A 435 -14.67 -15.84 7.30
N THR A 436 -13.94 -15.03 6.54
CA THR A 436 -14.41 -14.47 5.27
C THR A 436 -14.19 -15.46 4.13
N GLN A 437 -15.25 -15.70 3.35
CA GLN A 437 -15.25 -16.51 2.14
C GLN A 437 -15.74 -15.64 0.98
N ALA A 438 -14.87 -15.41 0.00
CA ALA A 438 -15.19 -14.71 -1.24
C ALA A 438 -15.49 -15.74 -2.32
N ILE A 439 -16.50 -15.46 -3.15
CA ILE A 439 -16.97 -16.43 -4.13
C ILE A 439 -15.90 -16.70 -5.19
N THR A 440 -15.22 -15.66 -5.69
CA THR A 440 -14.06 -15.81 -6.59
C THR A 440 -12.93 -16.65 -5.99
N GLY A 441 -12.56 -16.42 -4.73
CA GLY A 441 -11.53 -17.21 -4.05
C GLY A 441 -11.92 -18.69 -3.92
N MET A 442 -13.17 -18.98 -3.56
CA MET A 442 -13.68 -20.36 -3.50
C MET A 442 -13.80 -21.01 -4.89
N TYR A 443 -14.11 -20.23 -5.92
CA TYR A 443 -14.10 -20.68 -7.30
C TYR A 443 -12.69 -21.05 -7.78
N ASN A 444 -11.69 -20.23 -7.50
CA ASN A 444 -10.31 -20.54 -7.85
C ASN A 444 -9.76 -21.72 -7.05
N LEU A 445 -10.13 -21.85 -5.77
CA LEU A 445 -9.85 -23.05 -4.97
C LEU A 445 -10.47 -24.30 -5.60
N ASN A 446 -11.73 -24.21 -6.06
CA ASN A 446 -12.38 -25.32 -6.74
C ASN A 446 -11.64 -25.75 -8.00
N ARG A 447 -11.20 -24.80 -8.83
CA ARG A 447 -10.41 -25.07 -10.04
C ARG A 447 -9.04 -25.66 -9.72
N ALA A 448 -8.39 -25.18 -8.67
CA ALA A 448 -7.11 -25.71 -8.20
C ALA A 448 -7.23 -27.17 -7.74
N ALA A 449 -8.29 -27.50 -6.99
CA ALA A 449 -8.52 -28.84 -6.50
C ALA A 449 -8.81 -29.89 -7.62
N GLN A 450 -9.20 -29.43 -8.81
CA GLN A 450 -9.41 -30.30 -9.98
C GLN A 450 -8.12 -30.78 -10.63
N VAL A 451 -6.95 -30.18 -10.33
CA VAL A 451 -5.63 -30.62 -10.83
C VAL A 451 -4.88 -31.45 -9.79
N SER A 452 -5.63 -32.23 -8.99
CA SER A 452 -5.10 -33.11 -7.95
C SER A 452 -4.46 -34.39 -8.52
N TYR A 453 -3.40 -34.83 -7.86
CA TYR A 453 -2.80 -36.14 -8.03
C TYR A 453 -3.35 -37.14 -7.00
N PRO A 454 -3.26 -38.46 -7.26
CA PRO A 454 -3.65 -39.47 -6.29
C PRO A 454 -2.89 -39.34 -4.97
N GLY A 455 -3.61 -39.38 -3.84
CA GLY A 455 -3.04 -39.26 -2.49
C GLY A 455 -2.97 -37.83 -1.92
N GLU A 456 -3.33 -36.81 -2.70
CA GLU A 456 -3.41 -35.42 -2.22
C GLU A 456 -4.74 -35.16 -1.50
N GLU A 457 -4.88 -35.65 -0.27
CA GLU A 457 -6.12 -35.60 0.52
C GLU A 457 -6.64 -34.17 0.72
N ILE A 458 -5.76 -33.20 1.00
CA ILE A 458 -6.16 -31.79 1.21
C ILE A 458 -6.93 -31.21 0.02
N LEU A 459 -6.60 -31.61 -1.22
CA LEU A 459 -7.33 -31.17 -2.40
C LEU A 459 -8.69 -31.87 -2.54
N GLN A 460 -8.87 -33.08 -2.01
CA GLN A 460 -10.19 -33.72 -1.97
C GLN A 460 -11.12 -32.99 -1.00
N VAL A 461 -10.59 -32.56 0.15
CA VAL A 461 -11.32 -31.71 1.10
C VAL A 461 -11.66 -30.37 0.44
N ALA A 462 -10.67 -29.68 -0.16
CA ALA A 462 -10.87 -28.41 -0.85
C ALA A 462 -11.91 -28.51 -1.97
N LYS A 463 -11.89 -29.57 -2.77
CA LYS A 463 -12.87 -29.82 -3.84
C LYS A 463 -14.28 -29.98 -3.29
N SER A 464 -14.43 -30.76 -2.22
CA SER A 464 -15.73 -31.04 -1.61
C SER A 464 -16.34 -29.76 -1.04
N PHE A 465 -15.57 -29.07 -0.19
CA PHE A 465 -15.97 -27.82 0.45
C PHE A 465 -16.31 -26.74 -0.58
N SER A 466 -15.39 -26.43 -1.51
CA SER A 466 -15.59 -25.35 -2.47
C SER A 466 -16.77 -25.61 -3.42
N ASN A 467 -17.01 -26.86 -3.82
CA ASN A 467 -18.15 -27.22 -4.65
C ASN A 467 -19.49 -27.06 -3.91
N GLU A 468 -19.54 -27.50 -2.65
CA GLU A 468 -20.72 -27.31 -1.81
C GLU A 468 -21.03 -25.83 -1.60
N TYR A 469 -20.02 -25.04 -1.23
CA TYR A 469 -20.12 -23.59 -1.07
C TYR A 469 -20.66 -22.90 -2.34
N LEU A 470 -20.08 -23.20 -3.52
CA LEU A 470 -20.51 -22.59 -4.78
C LEU A 470 -21.94 -22.99 -5.17
N ARG A 471 -22.34 -24.24 -4.91
CA ARG A 471 -23.71 -24.72 -5.16
C ARG A 471 -24.72 -24.05 -4.24
N GLU A 472 -24.40 -23.87 -2.96
CA GLU A 472 -25.24 -23.15 -2.02
C GLU A 472 -25.43 -21.70 -2.46
N ARG A 473 -24.34 -21.00 -2.80
CA ARG A 473 -24.41 -19.62 -3.32
C ARG A 473 -25.24 -19.52 -4.59
N ARG A 474 -25.13 -20.50 -5.49
CA ARG A 474 -25.99 -20.58 -6.68
C ARG A 474 -27.46 -20.77 -6.34
N ALA A 475 -27.78 -21.66 -5.41
CA ALA A 475 -29.15 -21.92 -4.99
C ALA A 475 -29.81 -20.70 -4.33
N LEU A 476 -29.01 -19.84 -3.71
CA LEU A 476 -29.46 -18.59 -3.09
C LEU A 476 -29.52 -17.40 -4.07
N ASP A 477 -29.21 -17.60 -5.35
CA ASP A 477 -29.04 -16.52 -6.36
C ASP A 477 -28.00 -15.46 -5.95
N LYS A 478 -26.99 -15.90 -5.19
CA LYS A 478 -25.88 -15.09 -4.68
C LYS A 478 -24.57 -15.39 -5.40
N LEU A 479 -24.63 -15.81 -6.67
CA LEU A 479 -23.46 -15.81 -7.56
C LEU A 479 -23.31 -14.44 -8.23
N SER A 480 -23.44 -13.38 -7.44
CA SER A 480 -23.25 -11.97 -7.80
C SER A 480 -21.76 -11.61 -7.81
N ASP A 481 -20.91 -12.50 -8.33
CA ASP A 481 -19.49 -12.22 -8.51
C ASP A 481 -19.16 -12.28 -10.00
N LYS A 482 -18.82 -11.11 -10.56
CA LYS A 482 -18.65 -10.86 -12.00
C LYS A 482 -17.61 -11.81 -12.63
N TRP A 483 -16.74 -12.41 -11.83
CA TRP A 483 -15.60 -13.21 -12.27
C TRP A 483 -15.89 -14.71 -12.43
N ILE A 484 -17.09 -15.17 -12.07
CA ILE A 484 -17.44 -16.60 -12.02
C ILE A 484 -18.10 -17.05 -13.32
N ILE A 485 -17.52 -18.10 -13.92
CA ILE A 485 -18.18 -18.88 -14.96
C ILE A 485 -19.37 -19.62 -14.33
N THR A 486 -20.58 -19.17 -14.60
CA THR A 486 -21.84 -19.75 -14.08
C THR A 486 -22.23 -21.10 -14.68
N LYS A 487 -21.30 -21.86 -15.29
CA LYS A 487 -21.62 -23.15 -15.91
C LYS A 487 -20.65 -24.24 -15.46
N ASP A 488 -21.20 -25.17 -14.68
CA ASP A 488 -20.59 -26.46 -14.36
C ASP A 488 -20.16 -27.15 -15.66
N LEU A 489 -18.86 -27.32 -15.88
CA LEU A 489 -18.34 -28.29 -16.83
C LEU A 489 -17.20 -29.07 -16.18
N PRO A 490 -17.52 -30.09 -15.35
CA PRO A 490 -16.52 -31.09 -15.02
C PRO A 490 -16.04 -31.77 -16.31
N GLY A 491 -14.73 -31.71 -16.59
CA GLY A 491 -14.16 -32.23 -17.83
C GLY A 491 -14.33 -31.26 -19.01
N SER A 492 -13.71 -30.08 -18.91
CA SER A 492 -13.84 -29.02 -19.90
C SER A 492 -12.95 -29.26 -21.12
N LEU A 493 -13.55 -29.50 -22.28
CA LEU A 493 -12.82 -29.46 -23.55
C LEU A 493 -12.37 -28.00 -23.79
N PRO A 494 -11.09 -27.72 -24.09
CA PRO A 494 -10.57 -26.35 -24.15
C PRO A 494 -11.37 -25.40 -25.05
N ARG A 495 -11.93 -25.91 -26.16
CA ARG A 495 -12.74 -25.11 -27.09
C ARG A 495 -14.13 -24.76 -26.55
N VAL A 496 -14.70 -25.62 -25.71
CA VAL A 496 -16.00 -25.39 -25.07
C VAL A 496 -15.84 -24.33 -23.98
N GLU A 497 -14.82 -24.45 -23.14
CA GLU A 497 -14.49 -23.43 -22.13
C GLU A 497 -14.30 -22.06 -22.76
N ALA A 498 -13.45 -21.99 -23.78
CA ALA A 498 -13.13 -20.74 -24.44
C ALA A 498 -14.36 -20.12 -25.09
N ARG A 499 -15.25 -20.94 -25.67
CA ARG A 499 -16.48 -20.43 -26.25
C ARG A 499 -17.40 -19.80 -25.21
N PHE A 500 -17.56 -20.41 -24.04
CA PHE A 500 -18.37 -19.84 -22.96
C PHE A 500 -17.71 -18.62 -22.33
N TYR A 501 -16.39 -18.67 -22.11
CA TYR A 501 -15.68 -17.57 -21.49
C TYR A 501 -15.69 -16.30 -22.35
N LEU A 502 -15.67 -16.43 -23.68
CA LEU A 502 -15.84 -15.30 -24.60
C LEU A 502 -17.17 -14.54 -24.40
N GLU A 503 -18.22 -15.18 -23.89
CA GLU A 503 -19.52 -14.51 -23.61
C GLU A 503 -19.55 -13.85 -22.23
N GLN A 504 -18.59 -14.19 -21.37
CA GLN A 504 -18.57 -13.80 -19.96
C GLN A 504 -17.48 -12.80 -19.65
N TYR A 505 -16.39 -12.80 -20.42
CA TYR A 505 -15.28 -11.89 -20.23
C TYR A 505 -15.74 -10.45 -20.47
N GLY A 506 -15.76 -9.63 -19.41
CA GLY A 506 -16.27 -8.27 -19.47
C GLY A 506 -15.30 -7.27 -20.10
N GLY A 507 -14.07 -7.68 -20.39
CA GLY A 507 -13.09 -6.83 -21.07
C GLY A 507 -12.74 -5.60 -20.23
N ASP A 508 -12.86 -4.41 -20.82
CA ASP A 508 -12.64 -3.14 -20.13
C ASP A 508 -13.82 -2.72 -19.25
N HIS A 509 -14.94 -3.45 -19.22
CA HIS A 509 -16.07 -3.19 -18.32
C HIS A 509 -15.95 -3.88 -16.95
N ASP A 510 -14.95 -4.75 -16.80
CA ASP A 510 -14.65 -5.47 -15.57
C ASP A 510 -14.02 -4.55 -14.52
N VAL A 511 -14.62 -4.49 -13.32
CA VAL A 511 -14.19 -3.60 -12.22
C VAL A 511 -13.89 -4.44 -10.99
N TRP A 512 -12.73 -4.20 -10.39
CA TRP A 512 -12.30 -4.79 -9.13
C TRP A 512 -12.75 -3.95 -7.94
N ILE A 513 -13.12 -4.61 -6.84
CA ILE A 513 -13.52 -3.96 -5.60
C ILE A 513 -12.39 -4.13 -4.58
N GLY A 514 -11.59 -3.08 -4.40
CA GLY A 514 -10.61 -2.96 -3.32
C GLY A 514 -11.18 -2.10 -2.19
N LYS A 515 -10.36 -1.26 -1.57
CA LYS A 515 -10.89 -0.15 -0.74
C LYS A 515 -11.69 0.87 -1.56
N THR A 516 -11.35 0.95 -2.84
CA THR A 516 -12.04 1.72 -3.87
C THR A 516 -12.16 0.83 -5.10
N LEU A 517 -13.04 1.21 -6.03
CA LEU A 517 -13.10 0.54 -7.33
C LEU A 517 -11.81 0.77 -8.11
N TYR A 518 -11.32 -0.28 -8.78
CA TYR A 518 -10.12 -0.19 -9.62
C TYR A 518 -10.18 -1.11 -10.85
N ARG A 519 -9.30 -0.85 -11.82
CA ARG A 519 -9.20 -1.56 -13.10
C ARG A 519 -7.75 -1.91 -13.42
#